data_AF-A0A835H5F9-F1
#
_entry.id   AF-A0A835H5F9-F1
#
_cell.length_a   1.000
_cell.length_b   1.000
_cell.length_c   1.000
_cell.angle_alpha   90.00
_cell.angle_beta   90.00
_cell.angle_gamma   90.00
#
_symmetry.space_group_name_H-M   'P 1'
#
loop_
_entity.id
_entity.type
_entity.pdbx_description
1 polymer ?
#
loop_
_entity_poly.entity_id
_entity_poly.type
_entity_poly.pdbx_seq_one_letter_code
_entity_poly.pdbx_strand_id
1 'polypeptide(L)'
;MELYIMNLRNPDEIPWANTRAEYVVESTNVFTTKDKADAHLKVINDRFGIVEGLMTTVHSMTATQKTVDGPSSKDWRGGRVAIL
;
A
#
# COMPACT_ATOMS: atom_id res chain seq x y z
N MET A 1 -10.70 19.77 -10.84
CA MET A 1 -9.97 18.65 -10.21
C MET A 1 -10.23 17.44 -11.10
N GLU A 2 -9.18 16.82 -11.62
CA GLU A 2 -9.28 15.71 -12.57
C GLU A 2 -8.67 14.47 -11.92
N LEU A 3 -9.38 13.35 -11.98
CA LEU A 3 -8.98 12.09 -11.35
C LEU A 3 -8.66 11.07 -12.45
N TYR A 4 -7.43 10.56 -12.44
CA TYR A 4 -7.00 9.50 -13.36
C TYR A 4 -7.22 8.13 -12.71
N ILE A 5 -8.04 7.29 -13.34
CA ILE A 5 -8.29 5.90 -12.91
C ILE A 5 -7.53 4.98 -13.86
N MET A 6 -6.72 4.08 -13.31
CA MET A 6 -5.86 3.16 -14.05
C MET A 6 -6.13 1.73 -13.59
N ASN A 7 -5.90 0.73 -14.45
CA ASN A 7 -5.95 -0.69 -14.11
C ASN A 7 -4.63 -1.36 -14.49
N LEU A 8 -3.62 -1.16 -13.64
CA LEU A 8 -2.26 -1.67 -13.81
C LEU A 8 -1.90 -2.51 -12.59
N ARG A 9 -1.39 -3.72 -12.83
CA ARG A 9 -1.04 -4.64 -11.74
C ARG A 9 0.31 -4.32 -11.13
N ASN A 10 1.28 -3.95 -11.96
CA ASN A 10 2.64 -3.67 -11.52
C ASN A 10 2.83 -2.14 -11.36
N PRO A 11 3.47 -1.68 -10.29
CA PRO A 11 3.56 -0.25 -9.96
C PRO A 11 4.55 0.55 -10.80
N ASP A 12 5.51 -0.13 -11.44
CA ASP A 12 6.49 0.42 -12.37
C ASP A 12 5.88 0.81 -13.73
N GLU A 13 4.73 0.22 -14.06
CA GLU A 13 3.98 0.54 -15.29
C GLU A 13 3.15 1.84 -15.14
N ILE A 14 2.99 2.35 -13.92
CA ILE A 14 2.17 3.53 -13.66
C ILE A 14 2.94 4.79 -14.11
N PRO A 15 2.37 5.63 -15.00
CA PRO A 15 3.04 6.82 -15.53
C PRO A 15 2.98 7.98 -14.52
N TRP A 16 3.58 7.81 -13.34
CA TRP A 16 3.57 8.80 -12.24
C TRP A 16 4.01 10.19 -12.70
N ALA A 17 4.97 10.25 -13.63
CA ALA A 17 5.47 11.48 -14.24
C ALA A 17 4.37 12.37 -14.86
N ASN A 18 3.30 11.78 -15.38
CA ASN A 18 2.21 12.51 -16.03
C ASN A 18 1.12 12.97 -15.06
N THR A 19 1.05 12.33 -13.88
CA THR A 19 -0.01 12.57 -12.89
C THR A 19 0.26 13.76 -11.97
N ARG A 20 1.49 14.30 -11.98
CA ARG A 20 1.97 15.33 -11.03
C ARG A 20 1.74 14.96 -9.55
N ALA A 21 1.68 13.66 -9.24
CA ALA A 21 1.50 13.19 -7.88
C ALA A 21 2.75 13.49 -7.03
N GLU A 22 2.59 14.26 -5.96
CA GLU A 22 3.65 14.54 -4.98
C GLU A 22 3.77 13.43 -3.93
N TYR A 23 2.65 12.77 -3.63
CA TYR A 23 2.57 11.68 -2.66
C TYR A 23 1.95 10.45 -3.32
N VAL A 24 2.56 9.28 -3.08
CA VAL A 24 2.02 7.98 -3.47
C VAL A 24 1.64 7.23 -2.20
N VAL A 25 0.39 6.78 -2.11
CA VAL A 25 -0.10 5.94 -1.02
C VAL A 25 -0.20 4.51 -1.54
N GLU A 26 0.63 3.62 -1.00
CA GLU A 26 0.59 2.18 -1.27
C GLU A 26 -0.41 1.52 -0.31
N SER A 27 -1.55 1.04 -0.81
CA SER A 27 -2.60 0.43 0.00
C SER A 27 -2.97 -1.00 -0.43
N THR A 28 -2.17 -1.61 -1.31
CA THR A 28 -2.35 -3.00 -1.77
C THR A 28 -1.82 -4.01 -0.75
N ASN A 29 -0.95 -3.59 0.17
CA ASN A 29 -0.31 -4.45 1.18
C ASN A 29 0.60 -5.53 0.54
N VAL A 30 0.95 -5.37 -0.74
CA VAL A 30 1.86 -6.25 -1.49
C VAL A 30 3.29 -5.70 -1.48
N PHE A 31 3.44 -4.37 -1.45
CA PHE A 31 4.73 -3.67 -1.56
C PHE A 31 5.17 -3.04 -0.23
N THR A 32 5.19 -3.86 0.83
CA THR A 32 5.38 -3.42 2.23
C THR A 32 6.81 -3.17 2.68
N THR A 33 7.81 -3.38 1.82
CA THR A 33 9.23 -3.17 2.10
C THR A 33 9.78 -2.07 1.21
N LYS A 34 10.82 -1.34 1.68
CA LYS A 34 11.43 -0.24 0.91
C LYS A 34 11.75 -0.65 -0.54
N ASP A 35 12.47 -1.76 -0.70
CA ASP A 35 12.86 -2.27 -2.03
C ASP A 35 11.68 -2.61 -2.95
N LYS A 36 10.51 -2.94 -2.38
CA LYS A 36 9.28 -3.22 -3.13
C LYS A 36 8.49 -1.96 -3.44
N ALA A 37 8.45 -1.03 -2.48
CA ALA A 37 7.85 0.29 -2.66
C ALA A 37 8.66 1.15 -3.65
N ASP A 38 9.96 0.89 -3.79
CA ASP A 38 10.85 1.55 -4.76
C ASP A 38 10.37 1.38 -6.21
N ALA A 39 9.59 0.33 -6.50
CA ALA A 39 8.97 0.15 -7.80
C ALA A 39 7.94 1.26 -8.14
N HIS A 40 7.31 1.87 -7.13
CA HIS A 40 6.50 3.10 -7.31
C HIS A 40 7.38 4.34 -7.46
N LEU A 41 8.56 4.32 -6.84
CA LEU A 41 9.34 5.51 -6.52
C LEU A 41 10.53 5.73 -7.45
N LYS A 42 10.79 4.89 -8.45
CA LYS A 42 11.92 5.08 -9.37
C LYS A 42 11.99 6.53 -9.91
N VAL A 43 10.86 7.16 -10.22
CA VAL A 43 10.82 8.57 -10.67
C VAL A 43 10.97 9.59 -9.53
N ILE A 44 10.49 9.28 -8.32
CA ILE A 44 10.50 10.18 -7.15
C ILE A 44 11.86 10.12 -6.44
N ASN A 45 12.41 8.93 -6.22
CA ASN A 45 13.72 8.70 -5.61
C ASN A 45 14.85 9.22 -6.51
N ASP A 46 14.79 8.99 -7.83
CA ASP A 46 15.81 9.48 -8.76
C ASP A 46 15.81 11.02 -8.90
N ARG A 47 14.69 11.69 -8.62
CA ARG A 47 14.57 13.16 -8.72
C ARG A 47 14.79 13.91 -7.41
N PHE A 48 14.36 13.36 -6.28
CA PHE A 48 14.31 14.08 -5.01
C PHE A 48 15.11 13.42 -3.88
N GLY A 49 15.46 12.13 -4.01
CA GLY A 49 16.19 11.37 -3.00
C GLY A 49 15.39 11.19 -1.71
N ILE A 50 14.87 9.97 -1.47
CA ILE A 50 14.09 9.71 -0.26
C ILE A 50 15.05 9.40 0.90
N VAL A 51 15.15 10.34 1.83
CA VAL A 51 16.00 10.21 3.03
C VAL A 51 15.34 9.28 4.07
N GLU A 52 14.04 9.40 4.26
CA GLU A 52 13.23 8.58 5.17
C GLU A 52 11.75 8.54 4.74
N GLY A 53 11.00 7.55 5.20
CA GLY A 53 9.58 7.41 4.87
C GLY A 53 8.82 6.57 5.89
N LEU A 54 7.66 7.06 6.33
CA LEU A 54 6.71 6.35 7.17
C LEU A 54 5.44 6.10 6.35
N MET A 55 4.92 4.87 6.38
CA MET A 55 3.71 4.48 5.67
C MET A 55 2.71 3.89 6.66
N THR A 56 1.46 4.32 6.56
CA THR A 56 0.32 3.69 7.24
C THR A 56 -0.78 3.45 6.24
N THR A 57 -1.52 2.35 6.39
CA THR A 57 -2.64 2.00 5.52
C THR A 57 -3.91 1.80 6.32
N VAL A 58 -5.03 2.30 5.80
CA VAL A 58 -6.37 1.92 6.25
C VAL A 58 -6.87 0.89 5.25
N HIS A 59 -6.91 -0.37 5.67
CA HIS A 59 -7.26 -1.50 4.82
C HIS A 59 -8.65 -2.03 5.17
N SER A 60 -9.44 -2.40 4.16
CA SER A 60 -10.71 -3.10 4.37
C SER A 60 -10.50 -4.52 4.89
N MET A 61 -11.56 -5.13 5.39
CA MET A 61 -11.52 -6.55 5.77
C MET A 61 -11.20 -7.47 4.58
N THR A 62 -10.45 -8.53 4.83
CA THR A 62 -10.00 -9.56 3.87
C THR A 62 -10.33 -10.94 4.39
N ALA A 63 -10.27 -11.96 3.51
CA ALA A 63 -10.66 -13.34 3.82
C ALA A 63 -9.84 -14.00 4.95
N THR A 64 -8.69 -13.45 5.33
CA THR A 64 -7.85 -13.97 6.42
C THR A 64 -8.27 -13.47 7.80
N GLN A 65 -9.12 -12.44 7.87
CA GLN A 65 -9.65 -11.88 9.11
C GLN A 65 -10.92 -12.62 9.53
N LYS A 66 -11.09 -12.78 10.85
CA LYS A 66 -12.13 -13.67 11.40
C LYS A 66 -13.46 -12.94 11.59
N THR A 67 -14.55 -13.67 11.35
CA THR A 67 -15.92 -13.22 11.60
C THR A 67 -16.29 -13.24 13.08
N VAL A 68 -15.63 -14.10 13.87
CA VAL A 68 -15.77 -14.22 15.32
C VAL A 68 -14.38 -14.32 15.94
N ASP A 69 -14.25 -14.01 17.23
CA ASP A 69 -12.97 -14.14 17.94
C ASP A 69 -12.45 -15.58 17.84
N GLY A 70 -11.18 -15.74 17.52
CA GLY A 70 -10.59 -17.08 17.47
C GLY A 70 -9.06 -17.09 17.48
N PRO A 71 -8.45 -18.25 17.73
CA PRO A 71 -7.01 -18.35 17.91
C PRO A 71 -6.24 -17.90 16.66
N SER A 72 -5.37 -16.90 16.80
CA SER A 72 -4.41 -16.51 15.78
C SER A 72 -3.02 -16.64 16.38
N SER A 73 -2.32 -17.70 15.97
CA SER A 73 -1.07 -18.13 16.58
C SER A 73 0.12 -17.21 16.28
N LYS A 74 0.05 -16.44 15.19
CA LYS A 74 1.11 -15.53 14.76
C LYS A 74 0.74 -14.05 14.89
N ASP A 75 -0.56 -13.73 14.97
CA ASP A 75 -1.06 -12.37 15.12
C ASP A 75 -2.33 -12.35 16.00
N TRP A 76 -2.12 -12.24 17.30
CA TRP A 76 -3.17 -12.18 18.31
C TRP A 76 -4.20 -11.06 18.08
N ARG A 77 -3.83 -9.96 17.40
CA ARG A 77 -4.77 -8.87 17.07
C ARG A 77 -5.68 -9.25 15.91
N GLY A 78 -5.14 -9.87 14.86
CA GLY A 78 -5.91 -10.44 13.75
C GLY A 78 -6.84 -11.60 14.15
N GLY A 79 -6.71 -12.11 15.38
CA GLY A 79 -7.65 -13.08 15.97
C GLY A 79 -8.95 -12.48 16.49
N ARG A 80 -9.07 -11.14 16.54
CA ARG A 80 -10.29 -10.44 16.96
C ARG A 80 -11.32 -10.37 15.83
N VAL A 81 -12.60 -10.23 16.19
CA VAL A 81 -13.69 -9.95 15.24
C VAL A 81 -13.35 -8.74 14.36
N ALA A 82 -13.41 -8.93 13.05
CA ALA A 82 -13.14 -7.87 12.06
C ALA A 82 -14.41 -7.17 11.54
N ILE A 83 -15.61 -7.67 11.88
CA ILE A 83 -16.89 -7.12 11.44
C ILE A 83 -17.72 -6.71 12.66
N LEU A 84 -18.09 -5.43 12.74
CA LEU A 84 -19.18 -4.89 13.54
C LEU A 84 -20.02 -3.97 12.65
#